data_AF-D3Z0A4-F1
#
_entry.id   AF-D3Z0A4-F1
#
_cell.length_a   1.000
_cell.length_b   1.000
_cell.length_c   1.000
_cell.angle_alpha   90.00
_cell.angle_beta   90.00
_cell.angle_gamma   90.00
#
_symmetry.space_group_name_H-M   'P 1'
#
loop_
_entity.id
_entity.type
_entity.pdbx_description
1 polymer ?
#
loop_
_entity_poly.entity_id
_entity_poly.type
_entity_poly.pdbx_seq_one_letter_code
_entity_poly.pdbx_strand_id
1 'polypeptide(L)'
;MVLKVFFPTCCASADSGLLVGRWVPGQSSAVILAVVHFPFIPIQVKELLAQVQKASQVPVAVLGTWCHRQQEPQESLGNFLEGLGTIFSHDPWLQLCRERGTRLWSCKATYPQMSNPLDMHPEEQVMLIFYDQRKLLLSWLHPPPVLPACQMGDTTASTGGLADIFDTVARSEVLFRNDQFDERPVRLSHWQSEGVEASILVELAKRASGPVCLLLASLLSLISAASACRLWKLWPLSFIRSKLSTCE
;
A
#
# COMPACT_ATOMS: atom_id res chain seq x y z
N MET A 1 3.31 16.22 -25.91
CA MET A 1 3.59 16.68 -24.54
C MET A 1 4.00 15.48 -23.69
N VAL A 2 4.79 15.64 -22.62
CA VAL A 2 5.21 14.51 -21.77
C VAL A 2 4.29 14.44 -20.56
N LEU A 3 3.51 13.36 -20.46
CA LEU A 3 2.62 13.09 -19.33
C LEU A 3 3.39 12.29 -18.27
N LYS A 4 3.54 12.82 -17.05
CA LYS A 4 4.23 12.10 -15.96
C LYS A 4 3.20 11.37 -15.10
N VAL A 5 3.35 10.07 -14.96
CA VAL A 5 2.45 9.23 -14.14
C VAL A 5 3.26 8.63 -13.00
N PHE A 6 3.00 9.09 -11.78
CA PHE A 6 3.63 8.58 -10.57
C PHE A 6 2.86 7.36 -10.08
N PHE A 7 3.47 6.18 -10.21
CA PHE A 7 2.84 4.90 -9.88
C PHE A 7 3.48 4.29 -8.62
N PRO A 8 2.68 3.92 -7.61
CA PRO A 8 3.20 3.31 -6.39
C PRO A 8 3.63 1.86 -6.65
N THR A 9 4.86 1.52 -6.25
CA THR A 9 5.43 0.17 -6.48
C THR A 9 4.60 -0.95 -5.84
N CYS A 10 3.99 -0.69 -4.69
CA CYS A 10 3.14 -1.66 -3.98
C CYS A 10 1.87 -2.04 -4.75
N CYS A 11 1.41 -1.20 -5.68
CA CYS A 11 0.26 -1.50 -6.52
C CYS A 11 0.64 -2.30 -7.78
N ALA A 12 1.90 -2.67 -7.97
CA ALA A 12 2.33 -3.48 -9.12
C ALA A 12 1.99 -4.98 -8.99
N SER A 13 1.62 -5.43 -7.78
CA SER A 13 1.17 -6.81 -7.49
C SER A 13 -0.30 -7.04 -7.82
N ALA A 14 -1.03 -5.96 -8.05
CA ALA A 14 -2.41 -5.91 -8.47
C ALA A 14 -2.65 -6.67 -9.80
N ASP A 15 -3.67 -7.52 -9.87
CA ASP A 15 -4.04 -8.17 -11.15
C ASP A 15 -4.83 -7.25 -12.08
N SER A 16 -5.87 -6.56 -11.59
CA SER A 16 -6.61 -5.59 -12.40
C SER A 16 -7.47 -4.69 -11.52
N GLY A 17 -7.77 -3.48 -11.99
CA GLY A 17 -8.54 -2.55 -11.17
C GLY A 17 -8.68 -1.14 -11.72
N LEU A 18 -9.23 -0.26 -10.87
CA LEU A 18 -9.26 1.18 -11.11
C LEU A 18 -8.08 1.87 -10.45
N LEU A 19 -7.46 2.78 -11.19
CA LEU A 19 -6.43 3.67 -10.69
C LEU A 19 -7.10 4.80 -9.91
N VAL A 20 -6.81 4.92 -8.62
CA VAL A 20 -7.29 6.01 -7.78
C VAL A 20 -6.15 6.96 -7.49
N GLY A 21 -6.37 8.25 -7.70
CA GLY A 21 -5.31 9.24 -7.59
C GLY A 21 -5.76 10.67 -7.77
N ARG A 22 -4.81 11.55 -8.08
CA ARG A 22 -5.05 12.97 -8.32
C ARG A 22 -4.25 13.49 -9.52
N TRP A 23 -4.88 14.35 -10.30
CA TRP A 23 -4.21 15.23 -11.25
C TRP A 23 -3.60 16.44 -10.51
N VAL A 24 -2.31 16.70 -10.74
CA VAL A 24 -1.63 17.85 -10.16
C VAL A 24 -2.02 19.10 -10.97
N PRO A 25 -2.69 20.11 -10.36
CA PRO A 25 -3.15 21.26 -11.08
C PRO A 25 -1.97 22.06 -11.68
N GLY A 26 -2.11 22.50 -12.92
CA GLY A 26 -1.08 23.26 -13.62
C GLY A 26 0.11 22.43 -14.12
N GLN A 27 0.08 21.11 -13.97
CA GLN A 27 1.13 20.21 -14.47
C GLN A 27 0.51 19.04 -15.24
N SER A 28 1.20 18.58 -16.29
CA SER A 28 0.87 17.32 -16.99
C SER A 28 1.34 16.11 -16.15
N SER A 29 0.90 16.03 -14.89
CA SER A 29 1.33 15.02 -13.92
C SER A 29 0.14 14.42 -13.17
N ALA A 30 0.09 13.09 -13.14
CA ALA A 30 -0.87 12.31 -12.37
C ALA A 30 -0.15 11.55 -11.24
N VAL A 31 -0.74 11.58 -10.05
CA VAL A 31 -0.28 10.80 -8.90
C VAL A 31 -1.29 9.71 -8.63
N ILE A 32 -0.87 8.46 -8.80
CA ILE A 32 -1.67 7.29 -8.43
C ILE A 32 -1.37 6.98 -6.97
N LEU A 33 -2.42 6.78 -6.18
CA LEU A 33 -2.36 6.58 -4.73
C LEU A 33 -2.72 5.14 -4.35
N ALA A 34 -3.67 4.54 -5.06
CA ALA A 34 -4.12 3.17 -4.81
C ALA A 34 -4.70 2.53 -6.08
N VAL A 35 -4.79 1.21 -6.08
CA VAL A 35 -5.54 0.44 -7.07
C VAL A 35 -6.71 -0.25 -6.38
N VAL A 36 -7.92 0.02 -6.89
CA VAL A 36 -9.15 -0.63 -6.46
C VAL A 36 -9.35 -1.90 -7.27
N HIS A 37 -9.33 -3.04 -6.60
CA HIS A 37 -9.37 -4.37 -7.19
C HIS A 37 -10.78 -4.88 -7.41
N PHE A 38 -10.95 -5.65 -8.48
CA PHE A 38 -12.16 -6.42 -8.68
C PHE A 38 -12.30 -7.54 -7.64
N PRO A 39 -13.54 -7.86 -7.23
CA PRO A 39 -14.81 -7.20 -7.60
C PRO A 39 -15.11 -5.96 -6.76
N PHE A 40 -15.75 -4.94 -7.35
CA PHE A 40 -16.26 -3.76 -6.63
C PHE A 40 -17.54 -3.21 -7.27
N ILE A 41 -18.31 -2.43 -6.51
CA ILE A 41 -19.50 -1.74 -7.00
C ILE A 41 -19.15 -0.26 -7.26
N PRO A 42 -19.39 0.31 -8.46
CA PRO A 42 -18.98 1.68 -8.79
C PRO A 42 -19.51 2.76 -7.84
N ILE A 43 -20.73 2.59 -7.30
CA ILE A 43 -21.31 3.51 -6.32
C ILE A 43 -20.49 3.53 -5.03
N GLN A 44 -20.06 2.37 -4.55
CA GLN A 44 -19.23 2.27 -3.34
C GLN A 44 -17.84 2.90 -3.56
N VAL A 45 -17.30 2.82 -4.77
CA VAL A 45 -16.06 3.52 -5.12
C VAL A 45 -16.27 5.05 -5.04
N LYS A 46 -17.39 5.57 -5.54
CA LYS A 46 -17.71 7.01 -5.43
C LYS A 46 -17.85 7.45 -3.97
N GLU A 47 -18.50 6.65 -3.14
CA GLU A 47 -18.65 6.91 -1.71
C GLU A 47 -17.30 6.91 -0.99
N LEU A 48 -16.44 5.93 -1.27
CA LEU A 48 -15.08 5.85 -0.74
C LEU A 48 -14.27 7.10 -1.11
N LEU A 49 -14.30 7.52 -2.38
CA LEU A 49 -13.60 8.73 -2.83
C LEU A 49 -14.11 9.98 -2.12
N ALA A 50 -15.42 10.10 -1.92
CA ALA A 50 -16.00 11.22 -1.18
C ALA A 50 -15.57 11.24 0.30
N GLN A 51 -15.43 10.08 0.94
CA GLN A 51 -14.92 9.98 2.31
C GLN A 51 -13.44 10.38 2.39
N VAL A 52 -12.63 9.88 1.46
CA VAL A 52 -11.19 10.19 1.39
C VAL A 52 -10.98 11.67 1.12
N GLN A 53 -11.74 12.28 0.21
CA GLN A 53 -11.66 13.71 -0.07
C GLN A 53 -12.04 14.56 1.16
N LYS A 54 -13.08 14.15 1.90
CA LYS A 54 -13.47 14.84 3.16
C LYS A 54 -12.36 14.76 4.22
N ALA A 55 -11.69 13.62 4.34
CA ALA A 55 -10.66 13.41 5.36
C ALA A 55 -9.31 14.06 5.00
N SER A 56 -8.90 13.96 3.73
CA SER A 56 -7.59 14.45 3.25
C SER A 56 -7.60 15.91 2.80
N GLN A 57 -8.79 16.48 2.52
CA GLN A 57 -8.97 17.76 1.83
C GLN A 57 -8.28 17.84 0.46
N VAL A 58 -7.93 16.70 -0.12
CA VAL A 58 -7.29 16.58 -1.42
C VAL A 58 -8.31 16.03 -2.41
N PRO A 59 -8.45 16.63 -3.61
CA PRO A 59 -9.34 16.10 -4.64
C PRO A 59 -8.75 14.79 -5.18
N VAL A 60 -9.41 13.67 -4.86
CA VAL A 60 -9.06 12.33 -5.35
C VAL A 60 -10.14 11.88 -6.32
N ALA A 61 -9.73 11.31 -7.45
CA ALA A 61 -10.59 10.80 -8.50
C ALA A 61 -10.09 9.43 -8.99
N VAL A 62 -10.94 8.75 -9.74
CA VAL A 62 -10.49 7.67 -10.61
C VAL A 62 -9.69 8.30 -11.76
N LEU A 63 -8.49 7.80 -12.03
CA LEU A 63 -7.59 8.27 -13.10
C LEU A 63 -7.50 7.30 -14.28
N GLY A 64 -8.11 6.13 -14.16
CA GLY A 64 -8.28 5.19 -15.24
C GLY A 64 -8.19 3.75 -14.78
N THR A 65 -7.61 2.88 -15.60
CA THR A 65 -7.62 1.43 -15.39
C THR A 65 -6.23 0.81 -15.37
N TRP A 66 -6.11 -0.23 -14.55
CA TRP A 66 -4.93 -1.06 -14.40
C TRP A 66 -5.24 -2.50 -14.81
N CYS A 67 -4.35 -3.14 -15.56
CA CYS A 67 -4.46 -4.55 -15.89
C CYS A 67 -3.08 -5.23 -15.99
N HIS A 68 -2.94 -6.34 -15.29
CA HIS A 68 -1.87 -7.32 -15.43
C HIS A 68 -2.34 -8.34 -16.49
N ARG A 69 -1.77 -8.30 -17.69
CA ARG A 69 -2.16 -9.23 -18.77
C ARG A 69 -1.68 -10.65 -18.45
N GLN A 70 -2.49 -11.41 -17.73
CA GLN A 70 -2.31 -12.86 -17.54
C GLN A 70 -3.34 -13.71 -18.29
N GLN A 71 -4.40 -13.12 -18.84
CA GLN A 71 -5.44 -13.89 -19.55
C GLN A 71 -5.41 -13.61 -21.06
N GLU A 72 -5.59 -14.70 -21.82
CA GLU A 72 -5.95 -14.80 -23.23
C GLU A 72 -7.05 -13.78 -23.65
N PRO A 73 -7.37 -13.58 -24.93
CA PRO A 73 -7.98 -12.34 -25.44
C PRO A 73 -9.43 -12.21 -24.98
N GLN A 74 -9.65 -11.82 -23.73
CA GLN A 74 -10.92 -11.33 -23.26
C GLN A 74 -10.97 -9.85 -23.63
N GLU A 75 -11.31 -9.62 -24.89
CA GLU A 75 -11.88 -8.35 -25.36
C GLU A 75 -12.97 -7.87 -24.39
N SER A 76 -13.68 -8.78 -23.71
CA SER A 76 -14.68 -8.49 -22.68
C SER A 76 -14.14 -7.69 -21.48
N LEU A 77 -12.96 -8.03 -20.92
CA LEU A 77 -12.41 -7.28 -19.77
C LEU A 77 -11.89 -5.92 -20.24
N GLY A 78 -11.25 -5.85 -21.41
CA GLY A 78 -10.82 -4.59 -22.03
C GLY A 78 -12.00 -3.64 -22.26
N ASN A 79 -13.05 -4.13 -22.91
CA ASN A 79 -14.27 -3.37 -23.20
C ASN A 79 -15.02 -2.97 -21.92
N PHE A 80 -15.00 -3.82 -20.90
CA PHE A 80 -15.59 -3.49 -19.60
C PHE A 80 -14.81 -2.38 -18.88
N LEU A 81 -13.47 -2.48 -18.85
CA LEU A 81 -12.60 -1.44 -18.27
C LEU A 81 -12.72 -0.12 -19.03
N GLU A 82 -12.87 -0.16 -20.36
CA GLU A 82 -13.17 1.02 -21.18
C GLU A 82 -14.57 1.58 -20.85
N GLY A 83 -15.56 0.71 -20.65
CA GLY A 83 -16.89 1.08 -20.20
C GLY A 83 -16.91 1.83 -18.85
N LEU A 84 -15.94 1.56 -17.95
CA LEU A 84 -15.81 2.32 -16.69
C LEU A 84 -15.45 3.79 -16.92
N GLY A 85 -14.85 4.12 -18.07
CA GLY A 85 -14.65 5.49 -18.56
C GLY A 85 -15.92 6.31 -18.61
N THR A 86 -17.03 5.67 -18.98
CA THR A 86 -18.34 6.33 -19.04
C THR A 86 -18.94 6.60 -17.65
N ILE A 87 -18.55 5.82 -16.63
CA ILE A 87 -19.08 5.92 -15.26
C ILE A 87 -18.31 6.95 -14.43
N PHE A 88 -17.01 7.07 -14.69
CA PHE A 88 -16.08 7.96 -14.02
C PHE A 88 -15.48 8.94 -15.04
N SER A 89 -16.23 9.97 -15.40
CA SER A 89 -15.78 10.95 -16.40
C SER A 89 -14.57 11.75 -15.88
N HIS A 90 -13.42 11.52 -16.49
CA HIS A 90 -12.20 12.30 -16.28
C HIS A 90 -11.31 12.26 -17.52
N ASP A 91 -10.73 13.41 -17.85
CA ASP A 91 -9.86 13.58 -19.02
C ASP A 91 -8.49 14.06 -18.55
N PRO A 92 -7.38 13.45 -18.97
CA PRO A 92 -7.26 12.20 -19.73
C PRO A 92 -7.57 10.94 -18.91
N TRP A 93 -8.03 9.88 -19.57
CA TRP A 93 -8.17 8.55 -19.01
C TRP A 93 -6.90 7.71 -19.19
N LEU A 94 -6.31 7.23 -18.09
CA LEU A 94 -5.07 6.44 -18.12
C LEU A 94 -5.35 4.94 -18.19
N GLN A 95 -4.84 4.27 -19.22
CA GLN A 95 -4.79 2.82 -19.31
C GLN A 95 -3.36 2.34 -19.05
N LEU A 96 -3.13 1.74 -17.89
CA LEU A 96 -1.86 1.14 -17.51
C LEU A 96 -1.93 -0.38 -17.63
N CYS A 97 -0.99 -0.95 -18.37
CA CYS A 97 -0.86 -2.39 -18.54
C CYS A 97 0.58 -2.84 -18.35
N ARG A 98 0.76 -3.99 -17.71
CA ARG A 98 2.07 -4.64 -17.60
C ARG A 98 2.14 -5.84 -18.55
N GLU A 99 3.21 -5.91 -19.33
CA GLU A 99 3.46 -7.03 -20.24
C GLU A 99 3.97 -8.26 -19.48
N ARG A 100 3.56 -9.45 -19.92
CA ARG A 100 3.87 -10.72 -19.26
C ARG A 100 5.38 -11.01 -19.33
N GLY A 101 5.96 -11.39 -18.20
CA GLY A 101 7.34 -11.89 -18.13
C GLY A 101 8.42 -10.82 -18.35
N THR A 102 8.03 -9.59 -18.63
CA THR A 102 8.93 -8.45 -18.80
C THR A 102 8.69 -7.43 -17.70
N ARG A 103 9.69 -6.57 -17.49
CA ARG A 103 9.53 -5.34 -16.69
C ARG A 103 9.00 -4.19 -17.56
N LEU A 104 8.39 -4.50 -18.70
CA LEU A 104 7.90 -3.53 -19.65
C LEU A 104 6.46 -3.13 -19.27
N TRP A 105 6.25 -1.82 -19.28
CA TRP A 105 4.99 -1.19 -18.93
C TRP A 105 4.48 -0.47 -20.16
N SER A 106 3.20 -0.66 -20.46
CA SER A 106 2.49 0.08 -21.48
C SER A 106 1.54 1.06 -20.78
N CYS A 107 1.68 2.34 -21.10
CA CYS A 107 0.72 3.36 -20.70
C CYS A 107 0.13 4.00 -21.94
N LYS A 108 -1.20 4.14 -21.94
CA LYS A 108 -1.93 4.91 -22.95
C LYS A 108 -2.80 5.92 -22.22
N ALA A 109 -2.80 7.16 -22.68
CA ALA A 109 -3.73 8.18 -22.25
C ALA A 109 -4.79 8.35 -23.35
N THR A 110 -6.07 8.17 -23.03
CA THR A 110 -7.18 8.37 -23.96
C THR A 110 -7.96 9.63 -23.58
N TYR A 111 -8.40 10.37 -24.59
CA TYR A 111 -9.22 11.57 -24.43
C TYR A 111 -10.57 11.33 -25.10
N PRO A 112 -11.70 11.39 -24.39
CA PRO A 112 -13.02 11.08 -24.95
C PRO A 112 -13.54 12.10 -25.97
N GLN A 113 -12.82 13.19 -26.24
CA GLN A 113 -13.27 14.26 -27.14
C GLN A 113 -12.19 14.68 -28.14
N MET A 114 -11.95 13.85 -29.17
CA MET A 114 -11.49 14.36 -30.47
C MET A 114 -11.99 13.48 -31.61
N SER A 115 -13.25 13.67 -31.98
CA SER A 115 -13.87 13.21 -33.22
C SER A 115 -13.42 14.07 -34.41
N ASN A 116 -12.11 14.25 -34.60
CA ASN A 116 -11.56 14.84 -35.82
C ASN A 116 -10.23 14.17 -36.20
N PRO A 117 -10.14 13.45 -37.32
CA PRO A 117 -8.95 12.70 -37.73
C PRO A 117 -7.81 13.58 -38.26
N LEU A 118 -7.90 14.92 -38.13
CA LEU A 118 -6.90 15.87 -38.64
C LEU A 118 -5.94 16.42 -37.58
N ASP A 119 -6.27 16.34 -36.29
CA ASP A 119 -5.34 16.71 -35.22
C ASP A 119 -4.64 15.47 -34.70
N MET A 120 -3.66 14.98 -35.47
CA MET A 120 -2.66 14.07 -34.93
C MET A 120 -1.85 14.83 -33.88
N HIS A 121 -2.30 14.79 -32.63
CA HIS A 121 -1.45 15.14 -31.52
C HIS A 121 -0.20 14.23 -31.57
N PRO A 122 1.02 14.80 -31.52
CA PRO A 122 2.23 14.01 -31.54
C PRO A 122 2.19 13.05 -30.36
N GLU A 123 2.44 11.77 -30.62
CA GLU A 123 2.46 10.66 -29.66
C GLU A 123 2.79 11.18 -28.24
N GLU A 124 1.78 11.28 -27.38
CA GLU A 124 2.02 11.79 -26.03
C GLU A 124 2.92 10.81 -25.31
N GLN A 125 4.16 11.23 -25.10
CA GLN A 125 5.14 10.40 -24.43
C GLN A 125 4.77 10.32 -22.95
N VAL A 126 4.24 9.18 -22.53
CA VAL A 126 3.92 8.96 -21.11
C VAL A 126 5.16 8.46 -20.39
N MET A 127 5.60 9.21 -19.39
CA MET A 127 6.70 8.86 -18.49
C MET A 127 6.12 8.27 -17.20
N LEU A 128 6.27 6.96 -17.04
CA LEU A 128 5.94 6.27 -15.80
C LEU A 128 7.09 6.40 -14.79
N ILE A 129 6.79 6.95 -13.63
CA ILE A 129 7.73 7.15 -12.52
C ILE A 129 7.26 6.29 -11.36
N PHE A 130 8.03 5.26 -11.02
CA PHE A 130 7.74 4.44 -9.86
C PHE A 130 8.20 5.12 -8.58
N TYR A 131 7.34 5.17 -7.59
CA TYR A 131 7.70 5.66 -6.27
C TYR A 131 7.40 4.64 -5.19
N ASP A 132 8.27 4.63 -4.19
CA ASP A 132 8.08 3.85 -2.98
C ASP A 132 7.39 4.75 -1.95
N GLN A 133 6.10 4.48 -1.75
CA GLN A 133 5.24 5.25 -0.89
C GLN A 133 5.73 5.27 0.58
N ARG A 134 6.35 4.18 1.06
CA ARG A 134 6.91 4.12 2.41
C ARG A 134 8.09 5.09 2.53
N LYS A 135 8.98 5.12 1.54
CA LYS A 135 10.11 6.06 1.53
C LYS A 135 9.64 7.52 1.49
N LEU A 136 8.56 7.80 0.77
CA LEU A 136 7.97 9.14 0.76
C LEU A 136 7.44 9.55 2.13
N LEU A 137 6.67 8.68 2.80
CA LEU A 137 6.15 8.97 4.14
C LEU A 137 7.28 9.13 5.18
N LEU A 138 8.33 8.31 5.10
CA LEU A 138 9.51 8.46 5.96
C LEU A 138 10.25 9.77 5.70
N SER A 139 10.36 10.21 4.44
CA SER A 139 10.97 11.50 4.11
C SER A 139 10.17 12.69 4.68
N TRP A 140 8.84 12.55 4.82
CA TRP A 140 8.00 13.56 5.46
C TRP A 140 8.17 13.66 6.98
N LEU A 141 8.71 12.65 7.65
CA LEU A 141 9.07 12.73 9.07
C LEU A 141 10.27 13.65 9.31
N HIS A 142 11.12 13.80 8.29
CA HIS A 142 12.23 14.74 8.26
C HIS A 142 12.05 15.68 7.08
N PRO A 143 11.03 16.56 7.13
CA PRO A 143 10.78 17.47 6.02
C PRO A 143 12.06 18.28 5.82
N PRO A 144 12.60 18.36 4.59
CA PRO A 144 13.76 19.17 4.32
C PRO A 144 13.45 20.60 4.80
N PRO A 145 14.39 21.27 5.49
CA PRO A 145 14.16 22.62 5.97
C PRO A 145 13.73 23.46 4.77
N VAL A 146 12.57 24.12 4.90
CA VAL A 146 12.01 25.00 3.88
C VAL A 146 13.12 25.92 3.40
N LEU A 147 13.65 25.66 2.20
CA LEU A 147 14.58 26.59 1.59
C LEU A 147 13.77 27.88 1.39
N PRO A 148 14.17 29.00 2.01
CA PRO A 148 13.51 30.26 1.77
C PRO A 148 13.54 30.51 0.26
N ALA A 149 12.43 31.01 -0.27
CA ALA A 149 12.23 31.30 -1.68
C ALA A 149 13.39 32.13 -2.25
N CYS A 150 14.44 31.47 -2.72
CA CYS A 150 15.48 32.09 -3.52
C CYS A 150 14.90 32.24 -4.92
N GLN A 151 14.62 33.49 -5.26
CA GLN A 151 14.26 33.92 -6.59
C GLN A 151 15.34 33.53 -7.60
N MET A 152 14.88 33.40 -8.86
CA MET A 152 15.61 33.41 -10.12
C MET A 152 16.27 32.10 -10.60
N GLY A 153 15.70 31.54 -11.67
CA GLY A 153 16.43 30.76 -12.68
C GLY A 153 15.86 29.37 -12.98
N ASP A 154 14.79 29.31 -13.78
CA ASP A 154 14.37 28.19 -14.67
C ASP A 154 14.28 26.74 -14.15
N THR A 155 14.44 26.50 -12.85
CA THR A 155 14.40 25.15 -12.25
C THR A 155 13.28 24.96 -11.23
N THR A 156 12.48 26.00 -10.96
CA THR A 156 11.41 26.00 -9.94
C THR A 156 10.14 25.27 -10.37
N ALA A 157 9.91 25.06 -11.66
CA ALA A 157 8.75 24.30 -12.15
C ALA A 157 8.88 22.79 -11.82
N SER A 158 10.10 22.25 -11.76
CA SER A 158 10.32 20.81 -11.55
C SER A 158 10.33 20.43 -10.06
N THR A 159 10.71 21.33 -9.16
CA THR A 159 10.76 21.06 -7.72
C THR A 159 9.42 21.29 -7.02
N GLY A 160 8.65 22.31 -7.46
CA GLY A 160 7.28 22.52 -6.98
C GLY A 160 6.37 21.32 -7.23
N GLY A 161 6.48 20.71 -8.42
CA GLY A 161 5.71 19.51 -8.75
C GLY A 161 5.97 18.32 -7.83
N LEU A 162 7.22 18.03 -7.50
CA LEU A 162 7.53 16.94 -6.58
C LEU A 162 7.03 17.21 -5.15
N ALA A 163 7.11 18.46 -4.69
CA ALA A 163 6.56 18.84 -3.39
C ALA A 163 5.04 18.66 -3.33
N ASP A 164 4.31 19.06 -4.39
CA ASP A 164 2.85 18.88 -4.49
C ASP A 164 2.46 17.40 -4.54
N ILE A 165 3.27 16.58 -5.21
CA ILE A 165 3.11 15.12 -5.24
C ILE A 165 3.30 14.53 -3.85
N PHE A 166 4.36 14.93 -3.15
CA PHE A 166 4.66 14.44 -1.82
C PHE A 166 3.60 14.88 -0.81
N ASP A 167 3.11 16.12 -0.88
CA ASP A 167 2.01 16.62 -0.04
C ASP A 167 0.70 15.88 -0.35
N THR A 168 0.41 15.63 -1.63
CA THR A 168 -0.74 14.82 -2.05
C THR A 168 -0.68 13.41 -1.46
N VAL A 169 0.49 12.75 -1.53
CA VAL A 169 0.67 11.41 -0.94
C VAL A 169 0.51 11.47 0.57
N ALA A 170 1.18 12.41 1.26
CA ALA A 170 1.14 12.52 2.71
C ALA A 170 -0.28 12.76 3.26
N ARG A 171 -1.07 13.63 2.61
CA ARG A 171 -2.45 13.92 3.02
C ARG A 171 -3.43 12.78 2.70
N SER A 172 -3.10 11.92 1.75
CA SER A 172 -3.95 10.81 1.35
C SER A 172 -3.73 9.54 2.18
N GLU A 173 -3.12 9.68 3.37
CA GLU A 173 -2.78 8.56 4.27
C GLU A 173 -3.95 7.61 4.51
N VAL A 174 -5.17 8.12 4.57
CA VAL A 174 -6.40 7.34 4.80
C VAL A 174 -6.60 6.19 3.80
N LEU A 175 -6.13 6.34 2.55
CA LEU A 175 -6.21 5.29 1.54
C LEU A 175 -5.33 4.07 1.83
N PHE A 176 -4.33 4.24 2.69
CA PHE A 176 -3.23 3.30 2.84
C PHE A 176 -2.73 3.10 4.27
N ARG A 177 -3.31 3.80 5.24
CA ARG A 177 -3.01 3.67 6.67
C ARG A 177 -3.55 2.37 7.26
N ASN A 178 -4.56 1.78 6.62
CA ASN A 178 -5.17 0.53 7.07
C ASN A 178 -4.70 -0.60 6.17
N ASP A 179 -3.72 -1.38 6.64
CA ASP A 179 -3.33 -2.70 6.12
C ASP A 179 -4.38 -3.76 6.52
N GLN A 180 -5.66 -3.42 6.33
CA GLN A 180 -6.76 -4.37 6.43
C GLN A 180 -6.92 -4.99 5.05
N PHE A 181 -6.20 -6.09 4.83
CA PHE A 181 -6.50 -7.02 3.75
C PHE A 181 -8.03 -7.20 3.62
N ASP A 182 -8.56 -6.86 2.45
CA ASP A 182 -9.76 -7.44 1.83
C ASP A 182 -11.13 -7.45 2.56
N GLU A 183 -11.26 -6.91 3.77
CA GLU A 183 -12.51 -6.95 4.56
C GLU A 183 -13.52 -5.82 4.23
N ARG A 184 -13.17 -4.90 3.32
CA ARG A 184 -14.04 -3.79 2.92
C ARG A 184 -14.81 -4.10 1.65
N PRO A 185 -16.01 -3.51 1.45
CA PRO A 185 -16.83 -3.73 0.25
C PRO A 185 -16.10 -3.34 -1.05
N VAL A 186 -15.08 -2.49 -0.93
CA VAL A 186 -14.14 -2.15 -2.00
C VAL A 186 -12.76 -2.65 -1.60
N ARG A 187 -12.21 -3.60 -2.38
CA ARG A 187 -10.88 -4.16 -2.13
C ARG A 187 -9.80 -3.23 -2.68
N LEU A 188 -8.84 -2.86 -1.84
CA LEU A 188 -7.69 -2.03 -2.20
C LEU A 188 -6.42 -2.87 -2.07
N SER A 189 -5.56 -2.88 -3.10
CA SER A 189 -4.24 -3.51 -2.95
C SER A 189 -3.24 -2.47 -2.49
N HIS A 190 -2.72 -2.65 -1.28
CA HIS A 190 -1.64 -1.84 -0.75
C HIS A 190 -0.74 -2.74 0.10
N TRP A 191 0.14 -3.50 -0.55
CA TRP A 191 1.03 -4.39 0.20
C TRP A 191 2.25 -3.60 0.69
N GLN A 192 2.23 -3.19 1.96
CA GLN A 192 3.33 -2.43 2.59
C GLN A 192 4.32 -3.30 3.36
N SER A 193 3.91 -4.50 3.78
CA SER A 193 4.76 -5.41 4.54
C SER A 193 5.37 -6.44 3.60
N GLU A 194 6.54 -6.16 3.01
CA GLU A 194 7.28 -7.10 2.15
C GLU A 194 7.83 -8.34 2.91
N GLY A 195 7.02 -9.01 3.73
CA GLY A 195 7.46 -10.03 4.68
C GLY A 195 8.32 -9.50 5.83
N VAL A 196 8.54 -8.18 5.91
CA VAL A 196 9.36 -7.55 6.96
C VAL A 196 8.74 -7.73 8.34
N GLU A 197 7.41 -7.77 8.45
CA GLU A 197 6.73 -8.02 9.73
C GLU A 197 7.00 -9.44 10.25
N ALA A 198 7.00 -10.43 9.36
CA ALA A 198 7.43 -11.80 9.70
C ALA A 198 8.92 -11.82 10.09
N SER A 199 9.77 -11.05 9.42
CA SER A 199 11.19 -10.91 9.79
C SER A 199 11.38 -10.25 11.16
N ILE A 200 10.58 -9.23 11.50
CA ILE A 200 10.58 -8.57 12.81
C ILE A 200 10.10 -9.54 13.89
N LEU A 201 9.02 -10.28 13.65
CA LEU A 201 8.51 -11.28 14.59
C LEU A 201 9.54 -12.40 14.84
N VAL A 202 10.19 -12.88 13.78
CA VAL A 202 11.26 -13.90 13.90
C VAL A 202 12.46 -13.34 14.66
N GLU A 203 12.87 -12.11 14.40
CA GLU A 203 14.01 -11.49 15.07
C GLU A 203 13.71 -11.17 16.55
N LEU A 204 12.46 -10.76 16.85
CA LEU A 204 11.99 -10.59 18.22
C LEU A 204 11.90 -11.93 18.97
N ALA A 205 11.38 -12.98 18.33
CA ALA A 205 11.35 -14.33 18.90
C ALA A 205 12.76 -14.86 19.17
N LYS A 206 13.71 -14.62 18.25
CA LYS A 206 15.12 -14.97 18.41
C LYS A 206 15.75 -14.23 19.60
N ARG A 207 15.53 -12.92 19.72
CA ARG A 207 16.02 -12.12 20.86
C ARG A 207 15.39 -12.52 22.19
N ALA A 208 14.12 -12.93 22.18
CA ALA A 208 13.41 -13.39 23.38
C ALA A 208 13.79 -14.82 23.81
N SER A 209 14.28 -15.66 22.89
CA SER A 209 14.58 -17.08 23.17
C SER A 209 15.61 -17.29 24.28
N GLY A 210 16.69 -16.49 24.31
CA GLY A 210 17.73 -16.53 25.34
C GLY A 210 17.20 -16.23 26.76
N PRO A 211 16.58 -15.07 27.01
CA PRO A 211 16.06 -14.73 28.33
C PRO A 211 14.93 -15.66 28.78
N VAL A 212 14.07 -16.14 27.86
CA VAL A 212 13.02 -17.12 28.18
C VAL A 212 13.63 -18.47 28.61
N CYS A 213 14.68 -18.93 27.93
CA CYS A 213 15.37 -20.16 28.30
C CYS A 213 16.04 -20.05 29.68
N LEU A 214 16.68 -18.92 29.98
CA LEU A 214 17.25 -18.65 31.31
C LEU A 214 16.19 -18.63 32.42
N LEU A 215 15.05 -17.99 32.17
CA LEU A 215 13.92 -17.98 33.12
C LEU A 215 13.38 -19.39 33.38
N LEU A 216 13.20 -20.20 32.32
CA LEU A 216 12.73 -21.58 32.46
C LEU A 216 13.76 -22.43 33.22
N ALA A 217 15.05 -22.31 32.92
CA ALA A 217 16.10 -23.02 33.63
C ALA A 217 16.18 -22.59 35.11
N SER A 218 16.02 -21.29 35.40
CA SER A 218 15.94 -20.74 36.75
C SER A 218 14.75 -21.31 37.54
N LEU A 219 13.55 -21.32 36.94
CA LEU A 219 12.35 -21.88 37.56
C LEU A 219 12.49 -23.38 37.83
N LEU A 220 13.00 -24.14 36.86
CA LEU A 220 13.26 -25.57 37.02
C LEU A 220 14.31 -25.83 38.10
N SER A 221 15.34 -24.99 38.20
CA SER A 221 16.35 -25.07 39.26
C SER A 221 15.76 -24.73 40.64
N LEU A 222 14.83 -23.78 40.73
CA LEU A 222 14.13 -23.46 41.97
C LEU A 222 13.20 -24.59 42.40
N ILE A 223 12.50 -25.23 41.46
CA ILE A 223 11.63 -26.38 41.72
C ILE A 223 12.47 -27.60 42.14
N SER A 224 13.61 -27.84 41.48
CA SER A 224 14.52 -28.92 41.86
C SER A 224 15.17 -28.65 43.23
N ALA A 225 15.57 -27.41 43.50
CA ALA A 225 16.09 -27.02 44.79
C ALA A 225 15.02 -27.10 45.89
N ALA A 226 13.78 -26.70 45.63
CA ALA A 226 12.67 -26.80 46.58
C ALA A 226 12.25 -28.25 46.87
N SER A 227 12.32 -29.13 45.86
CA SER A 227 12.06 -30.57 46.05
C SER A 227 13.22 -31.31 46.71
N ALA A 228 14.47 -30.87 46.51
CA ALA A 228 15.66 -31.38 47.20
C ALA A 228 15.82 -30.80 48.62
N CYS A 229 15.38 -29.56 48.84
CA CYS A 229 15.25 -28.98 50.17
C CYS A 229 14.27 -29.83 50.96
N ARG A 230 14.73 -30.28 52.12
CA ARG A 230 14.00 -31.16 53.03
C ARG A 230 12.72 -30.55 53.63
N LEU A 231 12.16 -29.48 53.07
CA LEU A 231 10.86 -28.91 53.46
C LEU A 231 9.70 -29.88 53.21
N TRP A 232 9.84 -30.79 52.23
CA TRP A 232 8.88 -31.89 51.99
C TRP A 232 9.19 -33.18 52.79
N LYS A 233 10.35 -33.22 53.47
CA LYS A 233 10.72 -34.29 54.41
C LYS A 233 10.50 -33.90 55.87
N LEU A 234 10.15 -32.64 56.14
CA LEU A 234 9.77 -32.17 57.46
C LEU A 234 8.26 -32.39 57.64
N TRP A 235 7.94 -33.04 58.75
CA TRP A 235 6.60 -33.30 59.25
C TRP A 235 5.77 -31.99 59.25
N PRO A 236 4.52 -31.94 58.73
CA PRO A 236 3.56 -33.04 58.57
C PRO A 236 3.22 -33.42 57.12
N LEU A 237 3.89 -32.84 56.11
CA LEU A 237 3.50 -33.00 54.70
C LEU A 237 3.76 -34.40 54.11
N SER A 238 4.69 -35.17 54.69
CA SER A 238 4.92 -36.57 54.31
C SER A 238 3.70 -37.48 54.59
N PHE A 239 2.90 -37.14 55.60
CA PHE A 239 1.69 -37.87 55.97
C PHE A 239 0.56 -37.67 54.95
N ILE A 240 0.44 -36.46 54.39
CA ILE A 240 -0.58 -36.14 53.37
C ILE A 240 -0.25 -36.83 52.05
N ARG A 241 1.03 -36.92 51.66
CA ARG A 241 1.47 -37.63 50.44
C ARG A 241 1.23 -39.14 50.54
N SER A 242 1.40 -39.77 51.70
CA SER A 242 1.15 -41.21 51.87
C SER A 242 -0.34 -41.56 51.75
N LYS A 243 -1.23 -40.62 52.10
CA LYS A 243 -2.69 -40.79 52.02
C LYS A 243 -3.27 -40.54 50.63
N LEU A 244 -2.63 -39.69 49.81
CA LEU A 244 -3.06 -39.46 48.41
C LEU A 244 -2.54 -40.52 47.44
N SER A 245 -1.41 -41.16 47.73
CA SER A 245 -0.80 -42.21 46.89
C SER A 245 -1.47 -43.58 47.02
N THR A 246 -2.51 -43.73 47.84
CA THR A 246 -3.24 -44.99 48.08
C THR A 246 -4.64 -45.00 47.44
N CYS A 247 -4.92 -44.07 46.53
CA CYS A 247 -6.09 -44.12 45.66
C CYS A 247 -5.67 -44.56 44.24
N GLU A 248 -5.33 -45.84 44.10
CA GLU A 248 -5.57 -46.65 42.90
C GLU A 248 -6.49 -47.80 43.28
#